data_AF-V4XZY3-F1
#
_entry.id   AF-V4XZY3-F1
#
_cell.length_a   1.000
_cell.length_b   1.000
_cell.length_c   1.000
_cell.angle_alpha   90.00
_cell.angle_beta   90.00
_cell.angle_gamma   90.00
#
_symmetry.space_group_name_H-M   'P 1'
#
loop_
_entity.id
_entity.type
_entity.pdbx_description
1 polymer ?
#
loop_
_entity_poly.entity_id
_entity_poly.type
_entity_poly.pdbx_seq_one_letter_code
_entity_poly.pdbx_strand_id
1 'polypeptide(L)'
;MTVALGAGVAAVATTVGSPAAPAPTATFSLDAEADQITVTHDGGDPVPVDALRVHVRVNGDPLARQPPVPFFSSAGFRPGPTGVFNAASDTEWTVGESASLRVAGTNDPVPAPGDRLSLRLSVRGQPIATLETTVRAGG
;
A
#
# COMPACT_ATOMS: atom_id res chain seq x y z
N MET A 1 26.58 54.44 32.70
CA MET A 1 26.74 53.00 32.96
C MET A 1 26.27 52.26 31.73
N THR A 2 27.13 51.42 31.15
CA THR A 2 26.90 50.73 29.87
C THR A 2 26.71 49.25 30.16
N VAL A 3 25.63 48.63 29.67
CA VAL A 3 25.44 47.18 29.72
C VAL A 3 25.50 46.67 28.28
N ALA A 4 26.57 45.96 27.94
CA ALA A 4 26.68 45.23 26.68
C ALA A 4 26.09 43.83 26.87
N LEU A 5 24.89 43.59 26.34
CA LEU A 5 24.29 42.27 26.26
C LEU A 5 24.72 41.63 24.94
N GLY A 6 25.75 40.77 25.01
CA GLY A 6 26.15 39.91 23.90
C GLY A 6 25.16 38.75 23.76
N ALA A 7 24.29 38.82 22.76
CA ALA A 7 23.45 37.70 22.37
C ALA A 7 24.24 36.79 21.40
N GLY A 8 24.77 35.68 21.92
CA GLY A 8 25.35 34.62 21.10
C GLY A 8 24.25 33.84 20.38
N VAL A 9 24.20 33.93 19.06
CA VAL A 9 23.34 33.08 18.22
C VAL A 9 24.03 31.71 18.09
N ALA A 10 23.54 30.72 18.83
CA ALA A 10 23.94 29.33 18.63
C ALA A 10 23.24 28.80 17.36
N ALA A 11 23.99 28.69 16.26
CA ALA A 11 23.51 28.03 15.06
C ALA A 11 23.43 26.51 15.32
N VAL A 12 22.21 26.00 15.49
CA VAL A 12 21.97 24.55 15.55
C VAL A 12 22.02 24.04 14.11
N ALA A 13 23.12 23.38 13.76
CA ALA A 13 23.25 22.70 12.47
C ALA A 13 22.36 21.45 12.48
N THR A 14 21.09 21.61 12.07
CA THR A 14 20.25 20.46 11.72
C THR A 14 20.79 19.88 10.42
N THR A 15 21.24 18.64 10.43
CA THR A 15 21.52 17.85 9.24
C THR A 15 20.21 17.65 8.48
N VAL A 16 19.85 18.60 7.61
CA VAL A 16 18.69 18.49 6.73
C VAL A 16 19.07 17.46 5.67
N GLY A 17 18.67 16.21 5.89
CA GLY A 17 18.68 15.21 4.82
C GLY A 17 17.87 15.73 3.65
N SER A 18 18.27 15.39 2.42
CA SER A 18 17.55 15.80 1.20
C SER A 18 16.05 15.53 1.35
N PRO A 19 15.17 16.45 0.91
CA PRO A 19 13.73 16.22 0.95
C PRO A 19 13.40 14.93 0.20
N ALA A 20 12.57 14.09 0.80
CA ALA A 20 12.12 12.84 0.17
C ALA A 20 11.47 13.15 -1.19
N ALA A 21 11.75 12.32 -2.19
CA ALA A 21 11.09 12.44 -3.50
C ALA A 21 9.56 12.34 -3.33
N PRO A 22 8.77 13.13 -4.07
CA PRO A 22 7.32 13.12 -3.96
C PRO A 22 6.75 11.72 -4.27
N ALA A 23 5.58 11.43 -3.71
CA ALA A 23 4.85 10.21 -4.02
C ALA A 23 4.34 10.25 -5.47
N PRO A 24 4.29 9.10 -6.17
CA PRO A 24 3.74 9.03 -7.52
C PRO A 24 2.23 9.35 -7.51
N THR A 25 1.76 9.98 -8.58
CA THR A 25 0.33 10.24 -8.79
C THR A 25 -0.23 9.20 -9.75
N ALA A 26 -1.05 8.28 -9.24
CA ALA A 26 -1.62 7.19 -10.02
C ALA A 26 -3.09 6.92 -9.64
N THR A 27 -3.85 6.41 -10.60
CA THR A 27 -5.26 6.02 -10.43
C THR A 27 -5.37 4.50 -10.51
N PHE A 28 -6.23 3.93 -9.68
CA PHE A 28 -6.39 2.49 -9.57
C PHE A 28 -7.86 2.11 -9.47
N SER A 29 -8.16 0.90 -9.90
CA SER A 29 -9.43 0.23 -9.67
C SER A 29 -9.24 -0.98 -8.77
N LEU A 30 -10.26 -1.28 -7.97
CA LEU A 30 -10.26 -2.37 -7.00
C LEU A 30 -11.42 -3.31 -7.28
N ASP A 31 -11.10 -4.59 -7.32
CA ASP A 31 -12.06 -5.66 -7.44
C ASP A 31 -11.86 -6.72 -6.36
N ALA A 32 -12.97 -7.31 -5.89
CA ALA A 32 -12.93 -8.37 -4.90
C ALA A 32 -13.99 -9.44 -5.18
N GLU A 33 -13.57 -10.70 -5.20
CA GLU A 33 -14.41 -11.86 -5.43
C GLU A 33 -14.00 -12.99 -4.49
N ALA A 34 -14.93 -13.44 -3.65
CA ALA A 34 -14.66 -14.37 -2.55
C ALA A 34 -13.44 -13.92 -1.72
N ASP A 35 -12.35 -14.69 -1.73
CA ASP A 35 -11.12 -14.39 -1.00
C ASP A 35 -10.06 -13.64 -1.83
N GLN A 36 -10.33 -13.37 -3.13
CA GLN A 36 -9.42 -12.73 -4.05
C GLN A 36 -9.62 -11.22 -4.09
N ILE A 37 -8.50 -10.49 -4.03
CA ILE A 37 -8.43 -9.04 -4.17
C ILE A 37 -7.56 -8.75 -5.38
N THR A 38 -8.09 -8.01 -6.34
CA THR A 38 -7.39 -7.59 -7.56
C THR A 38 -7.37 -6.07 -7.62
N VAL A 39 -6.22 -5.52 -7.94
CA VAL A 39 -6.04 -4.08 -8.14
C VAL A 39 -5.43 -3.86 -9.52
N THR A 40 -5.91 -2.87 -10.25
CA THR A 40 -5.40 -2.50 -11.58
C THR A 40 -4.91 -1.06 -11.56
N HIS A 41 -3.76 -0.80 -12.19
CA HIS A 41 -3.25 0.55 -12.41
C HIS A 41 -3.91 1.11 -13.66
N ASP A 42 -4.81 2.07 -13.50
CA ASP A 42 -5.64 2.60 -14.59
C ASP A 42 -4.98 3.79 -15.30
N GLY A 43 -4.03 4.47 -14.65
CA GLY A 43 -3.41 5.67 -15.21
C GLY A 43 -2.46 6.40 -14.26
N GLY A 44 -1.58 7.22 -14.83
CA GLY A 44 -0.65 8.07 -14.08
C GLY A 44 0.78 7.52 -14.02
N ASP A 45 1.53 7.98 -13.02
CA ASP A 45 2.94 7.64 -12.84
C ASP A 45 3.12 6.15 -12.53
N PRO A 46 4.23 5.54 -13.00
CA PRO A 46 4.62 4.21 -12.53
C PRO A 46 4.85 4.17 -11.02
N VAL A 47 4.56 3.02 -10.40
CA VAL A 47 4.69 2.84 -8.95
C VAL A 47 5.83 1.88 -8.60
N PRO A 48 6.83 2.32 -7.82
CA PRO A 48 7.92 1.46 -7.36
C PRO A 48 7.42 0.46 -6.31
N VAL A 49 7.54 -0.83 -6.60
CA VAL A 49 6.96 -1.91 -5.80
C VAL A 49 7.74 -2.16 -4.51
N ASP A 50 9.05 -1.93 -4.52
CA ASP A 50 9.94 -2.04 -3.35
C ASP A 50 9.56 -1.07 -2.23
N ALA A 51 8.96 0.07 -2.59
CA ALA A 51 8.48 1.08 -1.65
C ALA A 51 6.96 1.02 -1.42
N LEU A 52 6.26 0.10 -2.10
CA LEU A 52 4.81 -0.04 -2.04
C LEU A 52 4.38 -0.76 -0.77
N ARG A 53 3.39 -0.19 -0.09
CA ARG A 53 2.71 -0.78 1.07
C ARG A 53 1.22 -0.85 0.78
N VAL A 54 0.68 -2.04 0.92
CA VAL A 54 -0.74 -2.34 0.77
C VAL A 54 -1.34 -2.57 2.15
N HIS A 55 -2.46 -1.91 2.43
CA HIS A 55 -3.19 -2.10 3.68
C HIS A 55 -4.66 -2.39 3.40
N VAL A 56 -5.15 -3.52 3.89
CA VAL A 56 -6.51 -4.03 3.66
C VAL A 56 -7.34 -3.97 4.95
N ARG A 57 -8.60 -3.58 4.79
CA ARG A 57 -9.65 -3.65 5.80
C ARG A 57 -10.89 -4.33 5.22
N VAL A 58 -11.62 -5.04 6.07
CA VAL A 58 -12.94 -5.62 5.76
C VAL A 58 -13.93 -5.06 6.78
N ASN A 59 -15.02 -4.45 6.29
CA ASN A 59 -16.02 -3.77 7.12
C ASN A 59 -15.44 -2.73 8.11
N GLY A 60 -14.29 -2.13 7.75
CA GLY A 60 -13.56 -1.18 8.59
C GLY A 60 -12.49 -1.80 9.50
N ASP A 61 -12.54 -3.11 9.72
CA ASP A 61 -11.58 -3.83 10.55
C ASP A 61 -10.32 -4.19 9.75
N PRO A 62 -9.11 -3.85 10.23
CA PRO A 62 -7.87 -4.23 9.56
C PRO A 62 -7.66 -5.73 9.63
N LEU A 63 -7.17 -6.33 8.53
CA LEU A 63 -6.66 -7.70 8.60
C LEU A 63 -5.57 -7.79 9.67
N ALA A 64 -5.64 -8.84 10.50
CA ALA A 64 -4.65 -9.16 11.52
C ALA A 64 -3.25 -9.34 10.91
N ARG A 65 -3.17 -9.83 9.66
CA ARG A 65 -1.95 -9.88 8.87
C ARG A 65 -2.13 -9.10 7.58
N GLN A 66 -1.33 -8.06 7.42
CA GLN A 66 -1.29 -7.24 6.21
C GLN A 66 -0.34 -7.86 5.16
N PRO A 67 -0.63 -7.70 3.87
CA PRO A 67 0.17 -8.32 2.82
C PRO A 67 1.56 -7.66 2.72
N PRO A 68 2.66 -8.41 2.86
CA PRO A 68 4.00 -7.86 2.75
C PRO A 68 4.43 -7.80 1.28
N VAL A 69 3.81 -6.90 0.50
CA VAL A 69 4.11 -6.76 -0.94
C VAL A 69 5.55 -6.25 -1.14
N PRO A 70 6.30 -6.82 -2.10
CA PRO A 70 5.98 -8.03 -2.86
C PRO A 70 6.29 -9.31 -2.05
N PHE A 71 5.54 -10.40 -2.28
CA PHE A 71 5.76 -11.69 -1.61
C PHE A 71 5.52 -12.88 -2.53
N PHE A 72 6.04 -14.06 -2.17
CA PHE A 72 5.63 -15.33 -2.79
C PHE A 72 4.65 -16.09 -1.89
N SER A 73 4.95 -16.15 -0.60
CA SER A 73 4.10 -16.75 0.43
C SER A 73 4.21 -15.93 1.71
N SER A 74 3.08 -15.73 2.39
CA SER A 74 3.01 -15.00 3.66
C SER A 74 1.87 -15.52 4.51
N ALA A 75 2.04 -15.50 5.84
CA ALA A 75 0.99 -15.93 6.76
C ALA A 75 -0.28 -15.08 6.60
N GLY A 76 -1.44 -15.72 6.60
CA GLY A 76 -2.73 -15.05 6.36
C GLY A 76 -3.08 -14.86 4.87
N PHE A 77 -2.24 -15.34 3.96
CA PHE A 77 -2.48 -15.27 2.52
C PHE A 77 -2.25 -16.63 1.85
N ARG A 78 -2.96 -16.90 0.76
CA ARG A 78 -2.63 -18.04 -0.10
C ARG A 78 -1.30 -17.75 -0.80
N PRO A 79 -0.42 -18.74 -0.97
CA PRO A 79 0.80 -18.58 -1.77
C PRO A 79 0.48 -18.22 -3.23
N GLY A 80 1.43 -17.55 -3.87
CA GLY A 80 1.36 -17.20 -5.29
C GLY A 80 0.42 -16.03 -5.60
N PRO A 81 0.68 -14.81 -5.07
CA PRO A 81 0.05 -13.63 -5.64
C PRO A 81 0.48 -13.44 -7.11
N THR A 82 -0.20 -12.57 -7.84
CA THR A 82 0.07 -12.32 -9.27
C THR A 82 0.46 -10.87 -9.53
N GLY A 83 1.05 -10.62 -10.70
CA GLY A 83 1.56 -9.30 -11.08
C GLY A 83 2.59 -8.80 -10.08
N VAL A 84 2.68 -7.48 -9.91
CA VAL A 84 3.66 -6.85 -9.02
C VAL A 84 3.53 -7.22 -7.54
N PHE A 85 2.46 -7.90 -7.11
CA PHE A 85 2.39 -8.43 -5.75
C PHE A 85 3.26 -9.68 -5.55
N ASN A 86 3.68 -10.33 -6.64
CA ASN A 86 4.58 -11.47 -6.61
C ASN A 86 6.05 -11.03 -6.59
N ALA A 87 6.82 -11.54 -5.64
CA ALA A 87 8.26 -11.24 -5.52
C ALA A 87 9.11 -11.75 -6.69
N ALA A 88 8.58 -12.63 -7.55
CA ALA A 88 9.23 -13.09 -8.78
C ALA A 88 8.84 -12.26 -10.02
N SER A 89 7.99 -11.24 -9.87
CA SER A 89 7.55 -10.35 -10.95
C SER A 89 8.35 -9.05 -10.98
N ASP A 90 7.96 -8.15 -11.89
CA ASP A 90 8.61 -6.85 -12.08
C ASP A 90 8.54 -5.96 -10.83
N THR A 91 9.49 -5.03 -10.75
CA THR A 91 9.67 -4.13 -9.60
C THR A 91 8.97 -2.79 -9.75
N GLU A 92 8.28 -2.58 -10.86
CA GLU A 92 7.57 -1.36 -11.20
C GLU A 92 6.17 -1.72 -11.70
N TRP A 93 5.16 -1.00 -11.22
CA TRP A 93 3.78 -1.21 -11.62
C TRP A 93 3.33 -0.10 -12.56
N THR A 94 2.95 -0.48 -13.77
CA THR A 94 2.61 0.41 -14.88
C THR A 94 1.15 0.31 -15.30
N VAL A 95 0.70 1.29 -16.07
CA VAL A 95 -0.69 1.42 -16.54
C VAL A 95 -1.12 0.18 -17.33
N GLY A 96 -2.30 -0.34 -17.00
CA GLY A 96 -2.91 -1.52 -17.62
C GLY A 96 -2.56 -2.83 -16.94
N GLU A 97 -1.62 -2.85 -15.99
CA GLU A 97 -1.25 -4.05 -15.26
C GLU A 97 -2.15 -4.26 -14.04
N SER A 98 -2.47 -5.52 -13.76
CA SER A 98 -3.21 -5.93 -12.57
C SER A 98 -2.34 -6.80 -11.66
N ALA A 99 -2.50 -6.60 -10.36
CA ALA A 99 -1.91 -7.42 -9.32
C ALA A 99 -3.00 -8.02 -8.43
N SER A 100 -2.84 -9.26 -8.02
CA SER A 100 -3.84 -9.92 -7.17
C SER A 100 -3.22 -10.75 -6.06
N LEU A 101 -3.97 -10.90 -4.98
CA LEU A 101 -3.66 -11.76 -3.85
C LEU A 101 -4.93 -12.42 -3.34
N ARG A 102 -4.79 -13.50 -2.56
CA ARG A 102 -5.92 -14.16 -1.91
C ARG A 102 -5.72 -14.23 -0.40
N VAL A 103 -6.72 -13.81 0.35
CA VAL A 103 -6.71 -13.87 1.82
C VAL A 103 -6.97 -15.31 2.25
N ALA A 104 -6.10 -15.88 3.08
CA ALA A 104 -6.35 -17.22 3.61
C ALA A 104 -7.34 -17.16 4.77
N GLY A 105 -8.09 -18.24 4.99
CA GLY A 105 -8.98 -18.40 6.15
C GLY A 105 -8.27 -18.39 7.52
N THR A 106 -6.93 -18.33 7.53
CA THR A 106 -6.10 -18.15 8.73
C THR A 106 -5.82 -16.68 9.06
N ASN A 107 -6.27 -15.75 8.22
CA ASN A 107 -6.34 -14.32 8.52
C ASN A 107 -7.67 -13.99 9.21
N ASP A 108 -7.76 -12.78 9.75
CA ASP A 108 -8.95 -12.32 10.45
C ASP A 108 -9.07 -10.80 10.30
N PRO A 109 -10.22 -10.27 9.86
CA PRO A 109 -11.36 -10.98 9.29
C PRO A 109 -11.03 -11.69 7.97
N VAL A 110 -11.85 -12.67 7.59
CA VAL A 110 -11.80 -13.30 6.26
C VAL A 110 -12.86 -12.62 5.39
N PRO A 111 -12.50 -12.02 4.23
CA PRO A 111 -13.50 -11.43 3.33
C PRO A 111 -14.56 -12.43 2.89
N ALA A 112 -15.82 -12.02 2.96
CA ALA A 112 -16.96 -12.80 2.49
C ALA A 112 -17.85 -11.96 1.55
N PRO A 113 -18.63 -12.61 0.66
CA PRO A 113 -19.54 -11.90 -0.24
C PRO A 113 -20.49 -10.95 0.52
N GLY A 114 -20.59 -9.71 0.04
CA GLY A 114 -21.36 -8.64 0.67
C GLY A 114 -20.56 -7.74 1.62
N ASP A 115 -19.36 -8.15 2.03
CA ASP A 115 -18.49 -7.31 2.85
C ASP A 115 -17.96 -6.10 2.08
N ARG A 116 -17.77 -4.99 2.78
CA ARG A 116 -17.04 -3.82 2.26
C ARG A 116 -15.55 -4.06 2.41
N LEU A 117 -14.82 -4.02 1.30
CA LEU A 117 -13.37 -4.12 1.30
C LEU A 117 -12.76 -2.74 1.00
N SER A 118 -11.89 -2.27 1.87
CA SER A 118 -11.13 -1.03 1.68
C SER A 118 -9.64 -1.34 1.58
N LEU A 119 -8.98 -0.80 0.56
CA LEU A 119 -7.56 -0.99 0.30
C LEU A 119 -6.85 0.36 0.20
N ARG A 120 -5.80 0.55 0.98
CA ARG A 120 -4.93 1.73 0.91
C ARG A 120 -3.59 1.35 0.32
N LEU A 121 -3.19 2.09 -0.72
CA LEU A 121 -1.85 2.03 -1.30
C LEU A 121 -1.04 3.21 -0.79
N SER A 122 0.21 2.95 -0.42
CA SER A 122 1.16 3.99 -0.04
C SER A 122 2.56 3.68 -0.53
N VAL A 123 3.29 4.72 -0.93
CA VAL A 123 4.68 4.63 -1.37
C VAL A 123 5.52 5.46 -0.42
N ARG A 124 6.59 4.88 0.14
CA ARG A 124 7.45 5.55 1.14
C ARG A 124 6.65 6.13 2.32
N GLY A 125 5.55 5.47 2.69
CA GLY A 125 4.64 5.90 3.76
C GLY A 125 3.62 6.97 3.37
N GLN A 126 3.70 7.54 2.17
CA GLN A 126 2.75 8.53 1.66
C GLN A 126 1.60 7.83 0.94
N PRO A 127 0.33 8.07 1.31
CA PRO A 127 -0.82 7.49 0.60
C PRO A 127 -0.87 7.96 -0.85
N ILE A 128 -1.06 7.03 -1.78
CA ILE A 128 -1.26 7.34 -3.22
C ILE A 128 -2.68 7.00 -3.68
N ALA A 129 -3.35 6.06 -3.01
CA ALA A 129 -4.74 5.71 -3.29
C ALA A 129 -5.44 5.13 -2.05
N THR A 130 -6.75 5.36 -1.94
CA THR A 130 -7.67 4.63 -1.07
C THR A 130 -8.84 4.19 -1.93
N LEU A 131 -9.06 2.88 -1.99
CA LEU A 131 -10.03 2.24 -2.87
C LEU A 131 -11.04 1.47 -2.01
N GLU A 132 -12.28 1.39 -2.48
CA GLU A 132 -13.32 0.61 -1.83
C GLU A 132 -14.11 -0.19 -2.86
N THR A 133 -14.53 -1.39 -2.49
CA THR A 133 -15.44 -2.22 -3.27
C THR A 133 -16.29 -3.09 -2.34
N THR A 134 -17.27 -3.79 -2.91
CA THR A 134 -18.01 -4.85 -2.20
C THR A 134 -17.56 -6.19 -2.72
N VAL A 135 -17.26 -7.12 -1.81
CA VAL A 135 -16.84 -8.48 -2.18
C VAL A 135 -17.99 -9.20 -2.88
N ARG A 136 -17.74 -9.72 -4.08
CA ARG A 136 -18.69 -10.50 -4.85
C ARG A 136 -18.62 -11.98 -4.48
N ALA A 137 -19.69 -12.72 -4.77
CA ALA A 137 -19.68 -14.18 -4.70
C ALA A 137 -18.74 -14.74 -5.78
N GLY A 138 -18.04 -15.83 -5.46
CA GLY A 138 -17.25 -16.57 -6.45
C GLY A 138 -18.15 -17.24 -7.48
N GLY A 139 -17.77 -17.15 -8.75
CA GLY A 139 -18.44 -17.85 -9.86
C GLY A 139 -18.27 -19.37 -9.85
#